data_AF-A0A1F3PTQ8-F1
#
_entry.id   AF-A0A1F3PTQ8-F1
#
_cell.length_a   1.000
_cell.length_b   1.000
_cell.length_c   1.000
_cell.angle_alpha   90.00
_cell.angle_beta   90.00
_cell.angle_gamma   90.00
#
_symmetry.space_group_name_H-M   'P 1'
#
loop_
_entity.id
_entity.type
_entity.pdbx_description
1 polymer ?
#
loop_
_entity_poly.entity_id
_entity_poly.type
_entity_poly.pdbx_seq_one_letter_code
_entity_poly.pdbx_strand_id
1 'polypeptide(L)'
;MFYFCYCPKNQTTRFFNNKGNQKAFHQSINQKTNIMKIKSVFIIAFLIGSAHLLCAQGECDPVVKAGIYSDMDYHTVNQTLYGNLPDDDLYLDLNSDGSNDIMLTAEYSNFGMGFNSRTYVQLQHNKIEIMTDTLQSNCLAFGDSISKCSYWHDNEQDYYELGGIYMEPAYIVSGNWLSSQGYLGFRVFSGADTLYGWLQMYSIITETSSMLEVYDWAIMPGDVHVPGTKEIAEIKIFPNPVSDMVYIIAPDIMNEIRIYDFSGRTVYENITGDHTATITFSGFGPGIYYITIKNKDGVHSEKIVKR
;
A
#
# COMPACT_ATOMS: atom_id res chain seq x y z
N MET A 1 -28.15 17.37 3.66
CA MET A 1 -27.35 16.13 3.69
C MET A 1 -26.34 16.33 4.79
N PHE A 2 -26.44 15.58 5.89
CA PHE A 2 -25.49 15.65 7.00
C PHE A 2 -24.48 14.51 6.82
N TYR A 3 -23.20 14.82 6.82
CA TYR A 3 -22.13 13.82 6.83
C TYR A 3 -21.75 13.55 8.28
N PHE A 4 -21.71 12.27 8.67
CA PHE A 4 -21.20 11.84 9.96
C PHE A 4 -19.81 11.26 9.74
N CYS A 5 -18.81 11.81 10.42
CA CYS A 5 -17.48 11.22 10.52
C CYS A 5 -17.29 10.77 11.97
N TYR A 6 -17.04 9.48 12.18
CA TYR A 6 -16.79 8.91 13.50
C TYR A 6 -15.31 8.52 13.58
N CYS A 7 -14.52 9.27 14.35
CA CYS A 7 -13.13 8.93 14.63
C CYS A 7 -13.01 8.47 16.11
N PRO A 8 -12.56 7.25 16.40
CA PRO A 8 -12.46 6.74 17.76
C PRO A 8 -11.11 7.13 18.36
N LYS A 9 -10.88 8.42 18.63
CA LYS A 9 -9.95 8.95 19.64
C LYS A 9 -10.04 10.48 19.65
N ASN A 10 -10.25 11.02 20.85
CA ASN A 10 -10.39 12.44 21.22
C ASN A 10 -11.79 13.06 21.06
N GLN A 11 -12.40 13.33 22.21
CA GLN A 11 -13.71 13.95 22.36
C GLN A 11 -13.68 15.43 21.93
N THR A 12 -14.25 15.74 20.77
CA THR A 12 -15.09 16.95 20.56
C THR A 12 -15.73 16.89 19.18
N THR A 13 -17.02 16.56 19.13
CA THR A 13 -17.81 16.63 17.90
C THR A 13 -18.18 18.09 17.62
N ARG A 14 -17.76 18.65 16.47
CA ARG A 14 -18.23 19.96 15.98
C ARG A 14 -19.14 19.76 14.77
N PHE A 15 -20.28 20.44 14.77
CA PHE A 15 -21.28 20.37 13.70
C PHE A 15 -21.15 21.58 12.76
N PHE A 16 -21.26 21.35 11.44
CA PHE A 16 -21.39 22.39 10.43
C PHE A 16 -22.68 22.20 9.62
N ASN A 17 -23.29 23.32 9.20
CA ASN A 17 -24.43 23.36 8.27
C ASN A 17 -24.01 24.13 7.00
N ASN A 18 -24.56 23.76 5.85
CA ASN A 18 -24.35 24.28 4.48
C ASN A 18 -24.67 25.78 4.25
N LYS A 19 -24.65 26.63 5.28
CA LYS A 19 -24.73 28.10 5.16
C LYS A 19 -23.78 28.85 6.11
N GLY A 20 -22.64 28.26 6.50
CA GLY A 20 -21.52 29.03 7.08
C GLY A 20 -21.80 29.77 8.40
N ASN A 21 -22.74 29.32 9.24
CA ASN A 21 -22.98 29.94 10.55
C ASN A 21 -22.83 28.92 11.68
N GLN A 22 -21.87 29.16 12.58
CA GLN A 22 -21.68 28.37 13.80
C GLN A 22 -22.83 28.65 14.78
N LYS A 23 -23.53 27.60 15.23
CA LYS A 23 -24.31 27.64 16.46
C LYS A 23 -23.88 26.49 17.35
N ALA A 24 -23.30 26.82 18.50
CA ALA A 24 -22.99 25.86 19.55
C ALA A 24 -24.29 25.48 20.28
N PHE A 25 -24.62 24.19 20.31
CA PHE A 25 -25.65 23.65 21.20
C PHE A 25 -24.93 22.88 22.31
N HIS A 26 -25.05 23.37 23.55
CA HIS A 26 -24.57 22.70 24.76
C HIS A 26 -25.77 21.99 25.38
N GLN A 27 -25.74 20.66 25.50
CA GLN A 27 -26.66 19.94 26.38
C GLN A 27 -25.90 18.88 27.17
N SER A 28 -25.87 19.06 28.49
CA SER A 28 -25.26 18.16 29.45
C SER A 28 -26.10 16.89 29.60
N ILE A 29 -25.50 15.72 29.43
CA ILE A 29 -26.12 14.44 29.79
C ILE A 29 -25.96 14.26 31.31
N ASN A 30 -27.05 14.40 32.05
CA ASN A 30 -27.11 14.01 33.46
C ASN A 30 -27.54 12.55 33.58
N GLN A 31 -26.74 11.75 34.29
CA GLN A 31 -27.04 10.38 34.68
C GLN A 31 -28.29 10.31 35.56
N LYS A 32 -29.26 9.45 35.20
CA LYS A 32 -29.84 8.39 36.04
C LYS A 32 -31.08 7.75 35.39
N THR A 33 -31.26 6.47 35.75
CA THR A 33 -32.49 5.65 35.79
C THR A 33 -32.93 4.80 34.57
N ASN A 34 -32.89 3.49 34.87
CA ASN A 34 -33.82 2.41 34.52
C ASN A 34 -33.57 1.50 33.31
N ILE A 35 -32.86 0.41 33.65
CA ILE A 35 -32.93 -0.92 33.05
C ILE A 35 -34.32 -1.54 33.33
N MET A 36 -35.14 -1.78 32.29
CA MET A 36 -35.86 -3.04 32.09
C MET A 36 -36.74 -3.06 30.83
N LYS A 37 -36.45 -4.04 29.95
CA LYS A 37 -37.36 -4.86 29.12
C LYS A 37 -38.63 -4.20 28.58
N ILE A 38 -38.72 -4.06 27.25
CA ILE A 38 -39.85 -4.56 26.45
C ILE A 38 -39.30 -5.09 25.11
N LYS A 39 -39.53 -6.39 24.89
CA LYS A 39 -39.35 -7.08 23.62
C LYS A 39 -40.54 -6.75 22.71
N SER A 40 -40.28 -6.69 21.40
CA SER A 40 -41.24 -6.95 20.34
C SER A 40 -42.30 -5.86 20.05
N VAL A 41 -41.93 -4.89 19.21
CA VAL A 41 -42.86 -4.39 18.18
C VAL A 41 -42.15 -4.52 16.83
N PHE A 42 -42.61 -5.51 16.07
CA PHE A 42 -42.19 -5.83 14.72
C PHE A 42 -42.72 -4.76 13.74
N ILE A 43 -41.87 -4.41 12.78
CA ILE A 43 -42.20 -4.01 11.39
C ILE A 43 -43.13 -2.80 11.21
N ILE A 44 -42.50 -1.63 11.00
CA ILE A 44 -42.91 -0.75 9.89
C ILE A 44 -41.64 -0.40 9.13
N ALA A 45 -41.47 -1.03 7.97
CA ALA A 45 -40.45 -0.70 7.00
C ALA A 45 -40.73 0.71 6.45
N PHE A 46 -39.81 1.65 6.69
CA PHE A 46 -39.71 2.85 5.88
C PHE A 46 -38.43 2.76 5.05
N LEU A 47 -38.65 2.47 3.77
CA LEU A 47 -37.71 2.56 2.67
C LEU A 47 -37.15 3.99 2.59
N ILE A 48 -35.93 4.20 3.11
CA ILE A 48 -34.99 5.18 2.56
C ILE A 48 -33.63 4.49 2.58
N GLY A 49 -33.17 4.11 1.40
CA GLY A 49 -31.93 3.38 1.18
C GLY A 49 -30.74 4.09 1.80
N SER A 50 -30.23 3.51 2.86
CA SER A 50 -28.84 3.67 3.30
C SER A 50 -28.26 2.27 3.25
N ALA A 51 -27.64 1.94 2.12
CA ALA A 51 -26.65 0.87 2.07
C ALA A 51 -25.47 1.36 2.93
N HIS A 52 -25.58 1.20 4.24
CA HIS A 52 -24.45 1.24 5.13
C HIS A 52 -24.01 -0.19 5.30
N LEU A 53 -22.90 -0.49 4.62
CA LEU A 53 -22.12 -1.70 4.76
C LEU A 53 -21.99 -2.02 6.25
N LEU A 54 -22.68 -3.07 6.68
CA LEU A 54 -22.26 -3.85 7.84
C LEU A 54 -20.91 -4.45 7.46
N CYS A 55 -19.82 -3.75 7.77
CA CYS A 55 -18.54 -4.42 7.95
C CYS A 55 -18.70 -5.26 9.23
N ALA A 56 -19.20 -6.48 9.07
CA ALA A 56 -19.12 -7.49 10.10
C ALA A 56 -17.65 -7.60 10.51
N GLN A 57 -17.39 -7.79 11.81
CA GLN A 57 -16.09 -8.09 12.38
C GLN A 57 -15.59 -9.49 11.92
N GLY A 58 -15.56 -9.72 10.61
CA GLY A 58 -14.73 -10.74 9.99
C GLY A 58 -13.34 -10.16 9.88
N GLU A 59 -12.34 -10.94 10.26
CA GLU A 59 -10.93 -10.62 10.15
C GLU A 59 -10.64 -10.01 8.77
N CYS A 60 -10.20 -8.74 8.70
CA CYS A 60 -9.77 -8.15 7.44
C CYS A 60 -8.50 -8.91 7.01
N ASP A 61 -8.68 -9.83 6.05
CA ASP A 61 -7.63 -10.49 5.24
C ASP A 61 -6.65 -9.47 4.62
N PRO A 62 -5.48 -9.96 4.16
CA PRO A 62 -4.15 -9.56 4.64
C PRO A 62 -3.89 -8.06 4.62
N VAL A 63 -3.17 -7.63 5.64
CA VAL A 63 -2.76 -6.25 5.85
C VAL A 63 -1.34 -6.09 5.34
N VAL A 64 -1.17 -5.56 4.12
CA VAL A 64 0.13 -5.01 3.73
C VAL A 64 0.44 -3.83 4.66
N LYS A 65 1.70 -3.69 5.02
CA LYS A 65 2.16 -2.62 5.90
C LYS A 65 3.04 -1.68 5.11
N ALA A 66 2.69 -0.39 5.12
CA ALA A 66 3.46 0.65 4.44
C ALA A 66 4.93 0.60 4.86
N GLY A 67 5.84 0.52 3.89
CA GLY A 67 7.29 0.46 4.11
C GLY A 67 7.83 -0.89 4.61
N ILE A 68 6.98 -1.89 4.83
CA ILE A 68 7.41 -3.27 5.14
C ILE A 68 7.40 -4.07 3.84
N TYR A 69 8.49 -4.77 3.55
CA TYR A 69 8.71 -5.48 2.29
C TYR A 69 8.88 -6.99 2.47
N SER A 70 8.69 -7.53 3.68
CA SER A 70 8.66 -8.98 3.88
C SER A 70 7.55 -9.55 3.00
N ASP A 71 7.91 -10.47 2.11
CA ASP A 71 6.99 -11.15 1.18
C ASP A 71 6.36 -10.23 0.13
N MET A 72 7.09 -9.19 -0.32
CA MET A 72 6.68 -8.31 -1.43
C MET A 72 7.79 -8.18 -2.48
N ASP A 73 7.39 -8.01 -3.73
CA ASP A 73 8.28 -7.64 -4.83
C ASP A 73 8.63 -6.14 -4.69
N TYR A 74 9.91 -5.86 -4.47
CA TYR A 74 10.43 -4.52 -4.15
C TYR A 74 11.25 -3.95 -5.30
N HIS A 75 11.02 -2.68 -5.60
CA HIS A 75 11.64 -1.96 -6.70
C HIS A 75 12.11 -0.58 -6.24
N THR A 76 13.31 -0.21 -6.68
CA THR A 76 13.91 1.12 -6.44
C THR A 76 13.77 1.99 -7.67
N VAL A 77 13.35 3.24 -7.47
CA VAL A 77 13.14 4.24 -8.53
C VAL A 77 14.18 5.36 -8.42
N ASN A 78 14.25 6.05 -7.28
CA ASN A 78 15.10 7.23 -7.03
C ASN A 78 15.01 8.31 -8.14
N GLN A 79 13.80 8.80 -8.39
CA GLN A 79 13.55 9.86 -9.37
C GLN A 79 12.92 11.10 -8.72
N THR A 80 13.35 12.29 -9.15
CA THR A 80 12.80 13.57 -8.72
C THR A 80 12.16 14.28 -9.90
N LEU A 81 10.92 14.73 -9.71
CA LEU A 81 10.14 15.52 -10.65
C LEU A 81 10.08 16.98 -10.19
N TYR A 82 10.16 17.91 -11.14
CA TYR A 82 10.11 19.34 -10.85
C TYR A 82 8.99 20.03 -11.65
N GLY A 83 8.11 20.76 -10.95
CA GLY A 83 6.96 21.41 -11.60
C GLY A 83 7.27 22.52 -12.59
N ASN A 84 8.52 22.99 -12.64
CA ASN A 84 8.96 24.02 -13.58
C ASN A 84 9.47 23.45 -14.92
N LEU A 85 9.53 22.12 -15.06
CA LEU A 85 10.03 21.47 -16.25
C LEU A 85 8.85 20.94 -17.07
N PRO A 86 8.76 21.25 -18.38
CA PRO A 86 7.79 20.61 -19.25
C PRO A 86 8.10 19.11 -19.35
N ASP A 87 7.04 18.29 -19.28
CA ASP A 87 7.05 16.84 -19.52
C ASP A 87 7.86 15.99 -18.51
N ASP A 88 8.03 16.44 -17.26
CA ASP A 88 8.70 15.67 -16.19
C ASP A 88 7.73 14.70 -15.49
N ASP A 89 7.04 13.89 -16.29
CA ASP A 89 6.12 12.86 -15.81
C ASP A 89 6.85 11.54 -15.56
N LEU A 90 6.54 10.87 -14.45
CA LEU A 90 7.04 9.53 -14.15
C LEU A 90 5.94 8.50 -14.32
N TYR A 91 6.16 7.59 -15.27
CA TYR A 91 5.29 6.44 -15.49
C TYR A 91 5.86 5.20 -14.80
N LEU A 92 5.00 4.51 -14.04
CA LEU A 92 5.37 3.28 -13.35
C LEU A 92 4.44 2.15 -13.78
N ASP A 93 5.04 1.03 -14.17
CA ASP A 93 4.42 -0.28 -14.32
C ASP A 93 4.69 -1.06 -13.02
N LEU A 94 3.70 -1.09 -12.12
CA LEU A 94 3.77 -1.60 -10.76
C LEU A 94 3.53 -3.11 -10.69
N ASN A 95 2.96 -3.72 -11.72
CA ASN A 95 2.75 -5.17 -11.78
C ASN A 95 3.63 -5.86 -12.85
N SER A 96 4.45 -5.10 -13.58
CA SER A 96 5.30 -5.57 -14.67
C SER A 96 4.54 -6.26 -15.81
N ASP A 97 3.30 -5.83 -16.08
CA ASP A 97 2.48 -6.39 -17.16
C ASP A 97 2.74 -5.76 -18.54
N GLY A 98 3.63 -4.77 -18.59
CA GLY A 98 4.02 -4.04 -19.80
C GLY A 98 3.13 -2.83 -20.09
N SER A 99 2.13 -2.55 -19.26
CA SER A 99 1.36 -1.31 -19.25
C SER A 99 1.74 -0.43 -18.07
N ASN A 100 1.84 0.88 -18.28
CA ASN A 100 1.96 1.79 -17.15
C ASN A 100 0.68 1.74 -16.33
N ASP A 101 0.83 1.67 -15.01
CA ASP A 101 -0.24 1.64 -14.02
C ASP A 101 -0.55 3.07 -13.54
N ILE A 102 0.49 3.83 -13.21
CA ILE A 102 0.36 5.20 -12.72
C ILE A 102 1.30 6.15 -13.46
N MET A 103 0.88 7.41 -13.50
CA MET A 103 1.70 8.56 -13.89
C MET A 103 1.74 9.54 -12.73
N LEU A 104 2.93 9.99 -12.35
CA LEU A 104 3.17 10.95 -11.29
C LEU A 104 3.69 12.24 -11.89
N THR A 105 3.19 13.36 -11.39
CA THR A 105 3.54 14.68 -11.90
C THR A 105 3.75 15.66 -10.76
N ALA A 106 4.76 16.52 -10.91
CA ALA A 106 4.85 17.80 -10.23
C ALA A 106 4.55 18.90 -11.25
N GLU A 107 3.73 19.88 -10.89
CA GLU A 107 3.35 20.98 -11.77
C GLU A 107 3.48 22.33 -11.04
N TYR A 108 4.08 23.30 -11.70
CA TYR A 108 4.09 24.70 -11.30
C TYR A 108 3.69 25.58 -12.49
N SER A 109 2.74 26.47 -12.25
CA SER A 109 2.35 27.49 -13.20
C SER A 109 2.15 28.85 -12.53
N ASN A 110 2.56 29.91 -13.22
CA ASN A 110 2.34 31.30 -12.80
C ASN A 110 1.61 32.06 -13.90
N PHE A 111 0.44 32.62 -13.58
CA PHE A 111 -0.45 33.27 -14.54
C PHE A 111 -0.55 34.79 -14.33
N GLY A 112 0.46 35.41 -13.71
CA GLY A 112 0.60 36.86 -13.56
C GLY A 112 -0.24 37.46 -12.41
N MET A 113 -1.50 37.03 -12.26
CA MET A 113 -2.36 37.39 -11.12
C MET A 113 -2.51 36.27 -10.08
N GLY A 114 -1.89 35.12 -10.33
CA GLY A 114 -2.07 33.90 -9.57
C GLY A 114 -0.98 32.88 -9.84
N PHE A 115 -0.92 31.85 -9.00
CA PHE A 115 -0.04 30.70 -9.19
C PHE A 115 -0.78 29.40 -8.85
N ASN A 116 -0.25 28.30 -9.37
CA ASN A 116 -0.69 26.95 -9.10
C ASN A 116 0.57 26.09 -8.94
N SER A 117 0.79 25.54 -7.75
CA SER A 117 1.84 24.56 -7.47
C SER A 117 1.18 23.30 -6.94
N ARG A 118 1.38 22.15 -7.59
CA ARG A 118 0.75 20.90 -7.16
C ARG A 118 1.56 19.67 -7.52
N THR A 119 1.21 18.57 -6.87
CA THR A 119 1.66 17.22 -7.21
C THR A 119 0.44 16.32 -7.24
N TYR A 120 0.40 15.39 -8.21
CA TYR A 120 -0.74 14.49 -8.36
C TYR A 120 -0.31 13.14 -8.95
N VAL A 121 -1.21 12.18 -8.82
CA VAL A 121 -1.11 10.86 -9.46
C VAL A 121 -2.29 10.65 -10.40
N GLN A 122 -2.03 10.13 -11.59
CA GLN A 122 -3.04 9.70 -12.55
C GLN A 122 -2.99 8.20 -12.72
N LEU A 123 -4.14 7.56 -12.60
CA LEU A 123 -4.28 6.14 -12.87
C LEU A 123 -4.39 5.94 -14.39
N GLN A 124 -3.61 5.04 -14.95
CA GLN A 124 -3.51 4.89 -16.40
C GLN A 124 -4.55 3.91 -16.96
N HIS A 125 -5.20 3.12 -16.09
CA HIS A 125 -6.25 2.19 -16.48
C HIS A 125 -7.15 1.80 -15.29
N ASN A 126 -8.25 1.11 -15.58
CA ASN A 126 -9.23 0.66 -14.58
C ASN A 126 -8.79 -0.55 -13.74
N LYS A 127 -7.61 -1.12 -13.99
CA LYS A 127 -7.06 -2.24 -13.22
C LYS A 127 -6.20 -1.82 -12.03
N ILE A 128 -6.16 -0.53 -11.69
CA ILE A 128 -5.44 -0.03 -10.53
C ILE A 128 -6.32 0.91 -9.74
N GLU A 129 -6.13 0.91 -8.43
CA GLU A 129 -6.74 1.84 -7.51
C GLU A 129 -5.73 2.32 -6.47
N ILE A 130 -5.98 3.51 -5.93
CA ILE A 130 -5.19 4.07 -4.82
C ILE A 130 -6.03 4.25 -3.56
N MET A 131 -5.35 4.17 -2.42
CA MET A 131 -5.95 4.31 -1.11
C MET A 131 -6.15 5.79 -0.76
N THR A 132 -7.35 6.13 -0.31
CA THR A 132 -7.79 7.49 0.00
C THR A 132 -8.53 7.56 1.34
N ASP A 133 -8.84 8.76 1.83
CA ASP A 133 -9.66 8.95 3.04
C ASP A 133 -11.14 9.26 2.72
N THR A 134 -11.39 10.12 1.74
CA THR A 134 -12.68 10.70 1.38
C THR A 134 -12.71 11.19 -0.06
N LEU A 135 -11.65 11.89 -0.52
CA LEU A 135 -11.41 12.32 -1.91
C LEU A 135 -9.92 12.63 -2.21
N GLN A 136 -9.05 12.59 -1.19
CA GLN A 136 -7.62 12.87 -1.33
C GLN A 136 -6.81 11.61 -1.09
N SER A 137 -5.66 11.52 -1.74
CA SER A 137 -4.71 10.43 -1.51
C SER A 137 -4.24 10.41 -0.05
N ASN A 138 -4.13 9.22 0.55
CA ASN A 138 -3.60 9.11 1.90
C ASN A 138 -2.07 9.23 1.88
N CYS A 139 -1.53 10.03 2.80
CA CYS A 139 -0.12 9.99 3.16
C CYS A 139 0.06 9.05 4.35
N LEU A 140 0.33 7.78 4.08
CA LEU A 140 0.47 6.76 5.12
C LEU A 140 1.85 6.87 5.79
N ALA A 141 1.90 6.64 7.10
CA ALA A 141 3.14 6.50 7.84
C ALA A 141 3.70 5.07 7.72
N PHE A 142 4.98 4.90 8.06
CA PHE A 142 5.59 3.57 8.14
C PHE A 142 4.80 2.66 9.10
N GLY A 143 4.46 1.45 8.64
CA GLY A 143 3.71 0.46 9.41
C GLY A 143 2.19 0.65 9.41
N ASP A 144 1.67 1.67 8.72
CA ASP A 144 0.23 1.81 8.54
C ASP A 144 -0.35 0.68 7.69
N SER A 145 -1.60 0.33 7.98
CA SER A 145 -2.30 -0.78 7.33
C SER A 145 -2.83 -0.38 5.95
N ILE A 146 -2.52 -1.20 4.95
CA ILE A 146 -3.14 -1.19 3.63
C ILE A 146 -3.97 -2.48 3.55
N SER A 147 -5.28 -2.35 3.41
CA SER A 147 -6.19 -3.49 3.49
C SER A 147 -7.36 -3.34 2.53
N LYS A 148 -8.04 -4.46 2.27
CA LYS A 148 -9.30 -4.49 1.50
C LYS A 148 -10.38 -3.56 2.06
N CYS A 149 -10.36 -3.34 3.37
CA CYS A 149 -11.35 -2.58 4.12
C CYS A 149 -11.13 -1.04 4.00
N SER A 150 -10.03 -0.60 3.38
CA SER A 150 -9.74 0.82 3.11
C SER A 150 -10.69 1.43 2.08
N TYR A 151 -10.71 2.77 2.00
CA TYR A 151 -11.34 3.47 0.88
C TYR A 151 -10.39 3.47 -0.32
N TRP A 152 -10.92 3.03 -1.46
CA TRP A 152 -10.19 2.88 -2.71
C TRP A 152 -10.87 3.68 -3.80
N HIS A 153 -10.07 4.32 -4.65
CA HIS A 153 -10.53 5.07 -5.81
C HIS A 153 -9.83 4.57 -7.07
N ASP A 154 -10.61 4.46 -8.14
CA ASP A 154 -10.25 3.95 -9.47
C ASP A 154 -10.00 5.09 -10.46
N ASN A 155 -9.93 4.80 -11.76
CA ASN A 155 -9.63 5.80 -12.78
C ASN A 155 -10.85 6.64 -13.23
N GLU A 156 -11.82 6.89 -12.34
CA GLU A 156 -12.98 7.73 -12.67
C GLU A 156 -12.65 9.24 -12.68
N GLN A 157 -11.56 9.66 -12.04
CA GLN A 157 -11.09 11.04 -12.02
C GLN A 157 -9.89 11.22 -12.97
N ASP A 158 -9.77 12.43 -13.56
CA ASP A 158 -8.60 12.76 -14.40
C ASP A 158 -7.28 12.63 -13.62
N TYR A 159 -7.27 12.97 -12.32
CA TYR A 159 -6.11 12.83 -11.43
C TYR A 159 -6.53 12.87 -9.95
N TYR A 160 -5.67 12.34 -9.09
CA TYR A 160 -5.77 12.42 -7.64
C TYR A 160 -4.68 13.33 -7.10
N GLU A 161 -5.09 14.44 -6.50
CA GLU A 161 -4.13 15.37 -5.92
C GLU A 161 -3.44 14.76 -4.68
N LEU A 162 -2.10 14.82 -4.69
CA LEU A 162 -1.27 14.51 -3.53
C LEU A 162 -1.21 15.74 -2.61
N GLY A 163 -0.90 16.90 -3.19
CA GLY A 163 -0.97 18.20 -2.54
C GLY A 163 -0.99 19.34 -3.54
N GLY A 164 -1.50 20.49 -3.13
CA GLY A 164 -1.53 21.70 -3.95
C GLY A 164 -1.61 23.00 -3.15
N ILE A 165 -1.04 24.06 -3.73
CA ILE A 165 -1.20 25.45 -3.31
C ILE A 165 -1.62 26.26 -4.54
N TYR A 166 -2.76 26.93 -4.43
CA TYR A 166 -3.39 27.68 -5.51
C TYR A 166 -3.70 29.10 -5.07
N MET A 167 -3.53 30.07 -5.96
CA MET A 167 -3.93 31.46 -5.73
C MET A 167 -4.65 32.03 -6.95
N GLU A 168 -5.97 31.84 -7.04
CA GLU A 168 -6.91 32.67 -7.85
C GLU A 168 -8.37 32.20 -7.64
N PRO A 169 -9.34 33.04 -7.23
CA PRO A 169 -9.23 34.36 -6.60
C PRO A 169 -8.90 34.28 -5.09
N ALA A 170 -8.71 33.08 -4.55
CA ALA A 170 -8.41 32.85 -3.14
C ALA A 170 -7.18 31.93 -3.01
N TYR A 171 -6.49 32.08 -1.88
CA TYR A 171 -5.40 31.18 -1.49
C TYR A 171 -6.00 29.87 -0.97
N ILE A 172 -5.74 28.76 -1.65
CA ILE A 172 -6.26 27.43 -1.34
C ILE A 172 -5.06 26.50 -1.15
N VAL A 173 -5.14 25.68 -0.10
CA VAL A 173 -4.18 24.62 0.17
C VAL A 173 -4.98 23.31 0.26
N SER A 174 -4.51 22.28 -0.42
CA SER A 174 -5.22 21.01 -0.53
C SER A 174 -4.26 19.81 -0.58
N GLY A 175 -4.82 18.61 -0.38
CA GLY A 175 -4.12 17.34 -0.31
C GLY A 175 -3.41 17.06 1.02
N ASN A 176 -3.08 15.78 1.22
CA ASN A 176 -2.47 15.26 2.45
C ASN A 176 -0.93 15.20 2.38
N TRP A 177 -0.33 15.49 1.22
CA TRP A 177 1.10 15.37 0.97
C TRP A 177 1.87 16.69 1.00
N LEU A 178 1.31 17.73 1.63
CA LEU A 178 1.92 19.07 1.68
C LEU A 178 3.28 19.04 2.41
N SER A 179 4.37 19.07 1.64
CA SER A 179 5.74 19.05 2.19
C SER A 179 6.02 17.84 3.09
N SER A 180 5.44 16.67 2.78
CA SER A 180 5.52 15.46 3.60
C SER A 180 6.05 14.25 2.84
N GLN A 181 6.72 13.37 3.60
CA GLN A 181 7.22 12.08 3.15
C GLN A 181 6.32 10.98 3.73
N GLY A 182 5.98 9.99 2.93
CA GLY A 182 5.13 8.90 3.35
C GLY A 182 4.96 7.83 2.28
N TYR A 183 3.90 7.05 2.42
CA TYR A 183 3.57 5.95 1.54
C TYR A 183 2.18 6.13 0.93
N LEU A 184 2.09 5.99 -0.39
CA LEU A 184 0.82 5.88 -1.11
C LEU A 184 0.46 4.40 -1.21
N GLY A 185 -0.66 4.00 -0.61
CA GLY A 185 -1.18 2.66 -0.77
C GLY A 185 -1.87 2.51 -2.13
N PHE A 186 -1.59 1.41 -2.83
CA PHE A 186 -2.25 1.08 -4.09
C PHE A 186 -2.68 -0.38 -4.11
N ARG A 187 -3.57 -0.72 -5.04
CA ARG A 187 -3.86 -2.11 -5.40
C ARG A 187 -4.04 -2.27 -6.90
N VAL A 188 -3.57 -3.40 -7.42
CA VAL A 188 -3.66 -3.76 -8.84
C VAL A 188 -4.48 -5.04 -8.99
N PHE A 189 -5.34 -5.07 -10.00
CA PHE A 189 -6.19 -6.21 -10.32
C PHE A 189 -5.53 -7.05 -11.41
N SER A 190 -4.97 -8.19 -11.03
CA SER A 190 -4.33 -9.14 -11.94
C SER A 190 -5.17 -10.43 -12.02
N GLY A 191 -5.96 -10.56 -13.09
CA GLY A 191 -6.87 -11.70 -13.24
C GLY A 191 -7.96 -11.72 -12.16
N ALA A 192 -7.97 -12.76 -11.33
CA ALA A 192 -8.87 -12.89 -10.18
C ALA A 192 -8.28 -12.31 -8.88
N ASP A 193 -6.98 -11.98 -8.90
CA ASP A 193 -6.23 -11.58 -7.72
C ASP A 193 -6.20 -10.06 -7.57
N THR A 194 -6.07 -9.63 -6.31
CA THR A 194 -5.89 -8.23 -5.95
C THR A 194 -4.56 -8.10 -5.21
N LEU A 195 -3.60 -7.45 -5.85
CA LEU A 195 -2.27 -7.26 -5.32
C LEU A 195 -2.22 -5.90 -4.63
N TYR A 196 -1.81 -5.86 -3.37
CA TYR A 196 -1.70 -4.63 -2.60
C TYR A 196 -0.24 -4.19 -2.59
N GLY A 197 -0.01 -2.89 -2.61
CA GLY A 197 1.34 -2.36 -2.58
C GLY A 197 1.41 -0.98 -1.98
N TRP A 198 2.64 -0.49 -1.84
CA TRP A 198 2.92 0.88 -1.43
C TRP A 198 3.99 1.50 -2.31
N LEU A 199 3.89 2.82 -2.46
CA LEU A 199 4.86 3.66 -3.15
C LEU A 199 5.37 4.72 -2.16
N GLN A 200 6.67 4.74 -1.89
CA GLN A 200 7.31 5.69 -1.01
C GLN A 200 7.71 6.95 -1.77
N MET A 201 7.27 8.10 -1.28
CA MET A 201 7.52 9.38 -1.94
C MET A 201 7.67 10.51 -0.94
N TYR A 202 8.26 11.60 -1.40
CA TYR A 202 8.34 12.89 -0.71
C TYR A 202 7.87 14.00 -1.64
N SER A 203 6.89 14.78 -1.21
CA SER A 203 6.41 15.95 -1.97
C SER A 203 6.85 17.23 -1.26
N ILE A 204 7.29 18.23 -2.02
CA ILE A 204 7.54 19.60 -1.54
C ILE A 204 6.73 20.55 -2.42
N ILE A 205 5.88 21.36 -1.79
CA ILE A 205 5.03 22.31 -2.51
C ILE A 205 5.16 23.68 -1.85
N THR A 206 5.51 24.68 -2.66
CA THR A 206 5.64 26.08 -2.27
C THR A 206 4.88 26.96 -3.25
N GLU A 207 4.77 28.26 -2.98
CA GLU A 207 4.14 29.22 -3.89
C GLU A 207 4.91 29.43 -5.21
N THR A 208 6.14 28.90 -5.29
CA THR A 208 7.06 29.11 -6.43
C THR A 208 7.59 27.83 -7.05
N SER A 209 7.23 26.67 -6.49
CA SER A 209 7.70 25.38 -6.97
C SER A 209 6.85 24.24 -6.43
N SER A 210 6.78 23.15 -7.19
CA SER A 210 6.40 21.83 -6.71
C SER A 210 7.51 20.84 -7.07
N MET A 211 7.70 19.85 -6.22
CA MET A 211 8.66 18.78 -6.40
C MET A 211 8.06 17.49 -5.86
N LEU A 212 8.28 16.39 -6.57
CA LEU A 212 7.91 15.05 -6.13
C LEU A 212 9.11 14.13 -6.29
N GLU A 213 9.58 13.54 -5.20
CA GLU A 213 10.63 12.54 -5.21
C GLU A 213 10.02 11.16 -4.92
N VAL A 214 10.32 10.19 -5.77
CA VAL A 214 9.86 8.81 -5.67
C VAL A 214 11.06 7.93 -5.37
N TYR A 215 11.04 7.30 -4.20
CA TYR A 215 12.16 6.47 -3.73
C TYR A 215 12.00 5.05 -4.22
N ASP A 216 10.94 4.39 -3.78
CA ASP A 216 10.74 2.95 -3.91
C ASP A 216 9.27 2.60 -4.01
N TRP A 217 8.96 1.41 -4.50
CA TRP A 217 7.67 0.79 -4.31
C TRP A 217 7.81 -0.70 -4.05
N ALA A 218 6.77 -1.28 -3.46
CA ALA A 218 6.65 -2.72 -3.33
C ALA A 218 5.21 -3.15 -3.51
N ILE A 219 5.01 -4.32 -4.10
CA ILE A 219 3.69 -4.93 -4.32
C ILE A 219 3.72 -6.37 -3.81
N MET A 220 2.60 -6.87 -3.30
CA MET A 220 2.46 -8.29 -3.04
C MET A 220 2.77 -9.07 -4.33
N PRO A 221 3.52 -10.18 -4.24
CA PRO A 221 3.81 -11.00 -5.40
C PRO A 221 2.48 -11.42 -6.02
N GLY A 222 2.31 -11.07 -7.29
CA GLY A 222 1.23 -11.63 -8.08
C GLY A 222 1.56 -13.07 -8.42
N ASP A 223 0.55 -13.93 -8.44
CA ASP A 223 0.64 -15.11 -9.28
C ASP A 223 0.76 -14.59 -10.71
N VAL A 224 2.00 -14.47 -11.21
CA VAL A 224 2.25 -14.31 -12.65
C VAL A 224 1.66 -15.55 -13.29
N HIS A 225 0.38 -15.45 -13.68
CA HIS A 225 -0.35 -16.49 -14.36
C HIS A 225 0.27 -16.66 -15.75
N VAL A 226 1.39 -17.38 -15.83
CA VAL A 226 1.69 -18.16 -17.02
C VAL A 226 0.57 -19.20 -17.09
N PRO A 227 -0.28 -19.20 -18.13
CA PRO A 227 -1.38 -20.16 -18.21
C PRO A 227 -0.83 -21.59 -18.13
N GLY A 228 -1.08 -22.29 -17.02
CA GLY A 228 -0.71 -23.70 -16.84
C GLY A 228 0.18 -24.04 -15.65
N THR A 229 0.61 -23.09 -14.81
CA THR A 229 1.35 -23.41 -13.58
C THR A 229 0.42 -23.58 -12.38
N LYS A 230 0.44 -24.80 -11.82
CA LYS A 230 -0.27 -25.21 -10.62
C LYS A 230 0.34 -24.47 -9.42
N GLU A 231 -0.50 -23.99 -8.48
CA GLU A 231 -0.08 -23.43 -7.18
C GLU A 231 1.10 -24.22 -6.63
N ILE A 232 2.27 -23.58 -6.55
CA ILE A 232 3.46 -24.18 -5.94
C ILE A 232 3.20 -24.08 -4.44
N ALA A 233 2.96 -25.23 -3.81
CA ALA A 233 2.88 -25.27 -2.36
C ALA A 233 4.17 -24.65 -1.76
N GLU A 234 3.98 -23.87 -0.70
CA GLU A 234 5.03 -23.02 -0.14
C GLU A 234 6.28 -23.84 0.26
N ILE A 235 7.46 -23.44 -0.24
CA ILE A 235 8.74 -23.98 0.20
C ILE A 235 9.04 -23.42 1.59
N LYS A 236 9.34 -24.29 2.56
CA LYS A 236 9.62 -23.89 3.94
C LYS A 236 11.09 -24.07 4.26
N ILE A 237 11.74 -22.99 4.69
CA ILE A 237 13.15 -23.00 5.12
C ILE A 237 13.24 -22.58 6.59
N PHE A 238 13.79 -23.44 7.44
CA PHE A 238 13.87 -23.18 8.88
C PHE A 238 15.03 -23.93 9.55
N PRO A 239 15.53 -23.47 10.71
CA PRO A 239 15.20 -22.21 11.37
C PRO A 239 15.89 -21.01 10.71
N ASN A 240 15.25 -19.85 10.80
CA ASN A 240 15.85 -18.56 10.48
C ASN A 240 15.57 -17.59 11.64
N PRO A 241 16.59 -17.09 12.38
CA PRO A 241 18.02 -17.29 12.19
C PRO A 241 18.50 -18.73 12.46
N VAL A 242 19.53 -19.18 11.73
CA VAL A 242 20.12 -20.52 11.85
C VAL A 242 21.35 -20.53 12.77
N SER A 243 21.51 -21.60 13.55
CA SER A 243 22.75 -21.91 14.28
C SER A 243 23.60 -22.95 13.54
N ASP A 244 23.08 -24.15 13.29
CA ASP A 244 23.89 -25.28 12.82
C ASP A 244 23.36 -25.94 11.55
N MET A 245 22.05 -26.11 11.43
CA MET A 245 21.44 -26.77 10.28
C MET A 245 20.21 -26.00 9.81
N VAL A 246 20.06 -25.91 8.49
CA VAL A 246 18.83 -25.46 7.81
C VAL A 246 18.12 -26.68 7.25
N TYR A 247 16.81 -26.75 7.48
CA TYR A 247 15.87 -27.71 6.91
C TYR A 247 15.05 -27.02 5.83
N ILE A 248 14.95 -27.68 4.68
CA ILE A 248 14.18 -27.23 3.54
C ILE A 248 13.12 -28.30 3.25
N ILE A 249 11.87 -27.88 3.17
CA ILE A 249 10.74 -28.72 2.75
C ILE A 249 10.09 -28.05 1.54
N ALA A 250 10.08 -28.74 0.40
CA ALA A 250 9.46 -28.30 -0.84
C ALA A 250 8.37 -29.29 -1.27
N PRO A 251 7.26 -28.83 -1.88
CA PRO A 251 6.24 -29.75 -2.39
C PRO A 251 6.67 -30.50 -3.64
N ASP A 252 7.58 -29.92 -4.43
CA ASP A 252 8.14 -30.48 -5.65
C ASP A 252 9.59 -30.86 -5.43
N ILE A 253 10.08 -31.75 -6.29
CA ILE A 253 11.47 -32.19 -6.30
C ILE A 253 12.36 -30.97 -6.53
N MET A 254 13.22 -30.70 -5.57
CA MET A 254 14.29 -29.71 -5.72
C MET A 254 15.34 -30.33 -6.63
N ASN A 255 15.68 -29.66 -7.73
CA ASN A 255 16.73 -30.09 -8.65
C ASN A 255 18.10 -29.54 -8.23
N GLU A 256 18.12 -28.36 -7.65
CA GLU A 256 19.36 -27.65 -7.32
C GLU A 256 19.12 -26.70 -6.16
N ILE A 257 20.05 -26.70 -5.21
CA ILE A 257 20.10 -25.78 -4.08
C ILE A 257 21.44 -25.08 -4.08
N ARG A 258 21.44 -23.75 -4.07
CA ARG A 258 22.65 -22.93 -3.95
C ARG A 258 22.53 -21.97 -2.79
N ILE A 259 23.65 -21.67 -2.15
CA ILE A 259 23.74 -20.65 -1.11
C ILE A 259 24.82 -19.65 -1.50
N TYR A 260 24.49 -18.37 -1.39
CA TYR A 260 25.37 -17.25 -1.65
C TYR A 260 25.65 -16.48 -0.37
N ASP A 261 26.87 -16.01 -0.20
CA ASP A 261 27.17 -14.99 0.81
C ASP A 261 26.68 -13.59 0.36
N PHE A 262 26.78 -12.60 1.24
CA PHE A 262 26.36 -11.21 0.96
C PHE A 262 27.08 -10.55 -0.23
N SER A 263 28.22 -11.10 -0.68
CA SER A 263 28.95 -10.61 -1.84
C SER A 263 28.50 -11.26 -3.16
N GLY A 264 27.53 -12.18 -3.10
CA GLY A 264 27.04 -12.95 -4.24
C GLY A 264 27.91 -14.17 -4.60
N ARG A 265 28.92 -14.49 -3.79
CA ARG A 265 29.76 -15.68 -4.02
C ARG A 265 29.02 -16.93 -3.57
N THR A 266 28.95 -17.94 -4.44
CA THR A 266 28.42 -19.26 -4.10
C THR A 266 29.32 -19.93 -3.06
N VAL A 267 28.75 -20.23 -1.89
CA VAL A 267 29.42 -20.90 -0.77
C VAL A 267 28.95 -22.34 -0.57
N TYR A 268 27.84 -22.72 -1.21
CA TYR A 268 27.33 -24.08 -1.24
C TYR A 268 26.51 -24.33 -2.52
N GLU A 269 26.62 -25.54 -3.04
CA GLU A 269 25.84 -26.02 -4.19
C GLU A 269 25.58 -27.51 -4.02
N ASN A 270 24.34 -27.92 -4.25
CA ASN A 270 23.93 -29.32 -4.19
C ASN A 270 22.83 -29.58 -5.22
N ILE A 271 23.04 -30.62 -6.03
CA ILE A 271 22.02 -31.16 -6.94
C ILE A 271 21.31 -32.27 -6.18
N THR A 272 20.07 -32.00 -5.78
CA THR A 272 19.21 -32.97 -5.12
C THR A 272 18.09 -33.40 -6.06
N GLY A 273 17.36 -34.45 -5.68
CA GLY A 273 16.19 -34.96 -6.38
C GLY A 273 15.07 -35.28 -5.40
N ASP A 274 15.07 -34.60 -4.26
CA ASP A 274 14.21 -34.86 -3.12
C ASP A 274 13.33 -33.63 -2.82
N HIS A 275 12.24 -33.87 -2.10
CA HIS A 275 11.33 -32.87 -1.55
C HIS A 275 11.87 -32.26 -0.25
N THR A 276 12.87 -32.90 0.36
CA THR A 276 13.50 -32.40 1.60
C THR A 276 15.01 -32.29 1.47
N ALA A 277 15.60 -31.31 2.14
CA ALA A 277 17.04 -31.17 2.23
C ALA A 277 17.44 -30.67 3.63
N THR A 278 18.60 -31.13 4.10
CA THR A 278 19.23 -30.64 5.33
C THR A 278 20.63 -30.15 4.98
N ILE A 279 20.92 -28.90 5.32
CA ILE A 279 22.20 -28.26 4.99
C ILE A 279 22.88 -27.84 6.29
N THR A 280 24.15 -28.24 6.45
CA THR A 280 24.96 -27.82 7.58
C THR A 280 25.54 -26.41 7.35
N PHE A 281 25.28 -25.54 8.31
CA PHE A 281 25.80 -24.17 8.41
C PHE A 281 26.95 -24.05 9.43
N SER A 282 27.40 -25.14 10.05
CA SER A 282 28.44 -25.09 11.09
C SER A 282 29.79 -24.53 10.59
N GLY A 283 30.06 -24.58 9.29
CA GLY A 283 31.26 -23.99 8.67
C GLY A 283 31.10 -22.54 8.18
N PHE A 284 29.89 -21.96 8.32
CA PHE A 284 29.57 -20.64 7.80
C PHE A 284 29.81 -19.59 8.89
N GLY A 285 30.41 -18.46 8.51
CA GLY A 285 30.56 -17.32 9.41
C GLY A 285 29.21 -16.69 9.76
N PRO A 286 29.12 -15.96 10.89
CA PRO A 286 27.92 -15.17 11.19
C PRO A 286 27.69 -14.12 10.09
N GLY A 287 26.46 -13.96 9.65
CA GLY A 287 26.14 -13.07 8.53
C GLY A 287 24.84 -13.37 7.82
N ILE A 288 24.62 -12.66 6.70
CA ILE A 288 23.48 -12.82 5.80
C ILE A 288 23.88 -13.73 4.64
N TYR A 289 23.00 -14.66 4.32
CA TYR A 289 23.11 -15.59 3.20
C TYR A 289 21.81 -15.60 2.41
N TYR A 290 21.90 -15.97 1.13
CA TYR A 290 20.74 -16.18 0.26
C TYR A 290 20.72 -17.63 -0.20
N ILE A 291 19.62 -18.33 0.02
CA ILE A 291 19.42 -19.70 -0.49
C ILE A 291 18.53 -19.62 -1.72
N THR A 292 18.96 -20.20 -2.83
CA THR A 292 18.13 -20.38 -4.01
C THR A 292 17.85 -21.86 -4.25
N ILE A 293 16.59 -22.20 -4.47
CA ILE A 293 16.11 -23.55 -4.73
C ILE A 293 15.49 -23.56 -6.11
N LYS A 294 16.01 -24.38 -7.00
CA LYS A 294 15.48 -24.57 -8.35
C LYS A 294 14.78 -25.90 -8.43
N ASN A 295 13.56 -25.89 -8.95
CA ASN A 295 12.79 -27.07 -9.31
C ASN A 295 12.46 -27.02 -10.81
N LYS A 296 11.58 -27.92 -11.27
CA LYS A 296 11.07 -27.93 -12.65
C LYS A 296 10.21 -26.68 -12.98
N ASP A 297 9.62 -26.04 -11.97
CA ASP A 297 8.62 -24.98 -12.12
C ASP A 297 9.23 -23.57 -12.01
N GLY A 298 10.42 -23.43 -11.43
CA GLY A 298 11.08 -22.14 -11.29
C GLY A 298 12.25 -22.13 -10.30
N VAL A 299 12.58 -20.92 -9.83
CA VAL A 299 13.62 -20.65 -8.84
C VAL A 299 13.00 -19.87 -7.68
N HIS A 300 13.12 -20.39 -6.47
CA HIS A 300 12.73 -19.73 -5.23
C HIS A 300 13.99 -19.20 -4.51
N SER A 301 13.92 -18.01 -3.91
CA SER A 301 15.06 -17.39 -3.21
C SER A 301 14.64 -16.88 -1.83
N GLU A 302 15.38 -17.23 -0.78
CA GLU A 302 15.10 -16.80 0.60
C GLU A 302 16.36 -16.31 1.32
N LYS A 303 16.21 -15.28 2.16
CA LYS A 303 17.27 -14.72 3.00
C LYS A 303 17.39 -15.48 4.32
N ILE A 304 18.60 -15.95 4.64
CA ILE A 304 18.92 -16.62 5.89
C ILE A 304 19.92 -15.80 6.71
N VAL A 305 19.69 -15.73 8.03
CA VAL A 305 20.59 -15.08 8.99
C VAL A 305 21.31 -16.14 9.82
N LYS A 306 22.64 -16.21 9.73
CA LYS A 306 23.49 -17.06 10.57
C LYS A 306 23.94 -16.28 11.81
N ARG A 307 23.70 -16.85 12.99
CA ARG A 307 24.20 -16.34 14.27
C ARG A 307 25.60 -16.85 14.60
#